data_AF-A0AAW8GZF5-F1
#
_entry.id   AF-A0AAW8GZF5-F1
#
_cell.length_a   1.000
_cell.length_b   1.000
_cell.length_c   1.000
_cell.angle_alpha   90.00
_cell.angle_beta   90.00
_cell.angle_gamma   90.00
#
_symmetry.space_group_name_H-M   'P 1'
#
loop_
_entity.id
_entity.type
_entity.pdbx_description
1 polymer ?
#
loop_
_entity_poly.entity_id
_entity_poly.type
_entity_poly.pdbx_seq_one_letter_code
_entity_poly.pdbx_strand_id
1 'polypeptide(L)'
;MSRLLRYEKKSSSSLHEPDWLASATPLQKMLYLEAKKQFDAKKAAIESGQTSEGKDRKIVASEVASAAKCDKSNISKRKNPDLHKWITDHTEQLIALAQVKRQSTVSRRKTAEEVRKENQLIKNQIKTDRNHDYVAIAEALLGCTLIESHKNLSDELAELRHENQTLQNQVAELRETNRQLIKSINISSKKHGI
;
A
#
# COMPACT_ATOMS: atom_id res chain seq x y z
N MET A 1 6.37 -23.98 -11.36
CA MET A 1 5.33 -23.45 -10.44
C MET A 1 5.40 -24.21 -9.12
N SER A 2 5.02 -23.55 -8.02
CA SER A 2 4.73 -24.11 -6.69
C SER A 2 5.87 -24.26 -5.68
N ARG A 3 6.42 -23.13 -5.20
CA ARG A 3 6.98 -23.02 -3.85
C ARG A 3 5.83 -22.77 -2.87
N LEU A 4 5.22 -23.83 -2.36
CA LEU A 4 4.33 -23.72 -1.20
C LEU A 4 5.19 -23.45 0.03
N LEU A 5 5.21 -22.18 0.44
CA LEU A 5 5.63 -21.76 1.77
C LEU A 5 4.83 -22.58 2.78
N ARG A 6 5.52 -23.43 3.54
CA ARG A 6 4.95 -24.03 4.75
C ARG A 6 4.68 -22.88 5.69
N TYR A 7 3.43 -22.43 5.73
CA TYR A 7 2.93 -21.56 6.76
C TYR A 7 2.98 -22.37 8.05
N GLU A 8 4.07 -22.23 8.81
CA GLU A 8 4.04 -22.57 10.23
C GLU A 8 3.00 -21.63 10.86
N LYS A 9 1.81 -22.19 11.07
CA LYS A 9 0.79 -21.59 11.90
C LYS A 9 1.43 -21.43 13.27
N LYS A 10 1.94 -20.23 13.57
CA LYS A 10 2.30 -19.82 14.93
C LYS A 10 1.09 -20.18 15.79
N SER A 11 1.22 -21.22 16.59
CA SER A 11 0.24 -21.58 17.60
C SER A 11 0.05 -20.34 18.44
N SER A 12 -1.11 -19.70 18.29
CA SER A 12 -1.61 -18.70 19.22
C SER A 12 -1.39 -19.27 20.62
N SER A 13 -0.56 -18.60 21.41
CA SER A 13 -0.24 -18.99 22.78
C SER A 13 -1.54 -19.17 23.55
N SER A 14 -1.97 -20.41 23.71
CA SER A 14 -3.01 -20.77 24.66
C SER A 14 -2.51 -20.32 26.02
N LEU A 15 -3.33 -19.54 26.73
CA LEU A 15 -3.20 -19.21 28.14
C LEU A 15 -2.96 -20.49 28.93
N HIS A 16 -1.69 -20.86 29.13
CA HIS A 16 -1.34 -22.03 29.93
C HIS A 16 -1.62 -21.65 31.38
N GLU A 17 -2.68 -22.21 31.95
CA GLU A 17 -2.87 -22.13 33.38
C GLU A 17 -1.71 -22.88 34.06
N PRO A 18 -1.19 -22.38 35.19
CA PRO A 18 -0.06 -23.03 35.85
C PRO A 18 -0.45 -24.43 36.34
N ASP A 19 0.45 -25.41 36.18
CA ASP A 19 0.21 -26.80 36.59
C ASP A 19 -0.15 -26.93 38.08
N TRP A 20 0.41 -26.05 38.93
CA TRP A 20 0.13 -26.02 40.36
C TRP A 20 -1.31 -25.60 40.71
N LEU A 21 -2.04 -24.99 39.77
CA LEU A 21 -3.42 -24.55 39.96
C LEU A 21 -4.38 -25.75 40.06
N ALA A 22 -4.06 -26.89 39.46
CA ALA A 22 -4.86 -28.10 39.52
C ALA A 22 -4.99 -28.63 40.96
N SER A 23 -3.89 -28.58 41.72
CA SER A 23 -3.79 -28.98 43.13
C SER A 23 -4.02 -27.84 44.13
N ALA A 24 -4.36 -26.63 43.66
CA ALA A 24 -4.45 -25.45 44.51
C ALA A 24 -5.74 -25.44 45.36
N THR A 25 -5.63 -24.86 46.56
CA THR A 25 -6.77 -24.59 47.43
C THR A 25 -7.73 -23.57 46.81
N PRO A 26 -9.03 -23.56 47.18
CA PRO A 26 -9.99 -22.59 46.66
C PRO A 26 -9.53 -21.13 46.84
N LEU A 27 -8.88 -20.84 47.96
CA LEU A 27 -8.31 -19.53 48.25
C LEU A 27 -7.15 -19.17 47.30
N GLN A 28 -6.24 -20.09 47.05
CA GLN A 28 -5.13 -19.88 46.09
C GLN A 28 -5.67 -19.66 44.67
N LYS A 29 -6.72 -20.37 44.27
CA LYS A 29 -7.40 -20.19 42.97
C LYS A 29 -8.01 -18.79 42.85
N MET A 30 -8.70 -18.32 43.89
CA MET A 30 -9.24 -16.95 43.91
C MET A 30 -8.13 -15.89 43.80
N LEU A 31 -7.06 -16.03 44.58
CA LEU A 31 -5.93 -15.09 44.53
C LEU A 31 -5.23 -15.10 43.16
N TYR A 32 -5.12 -16.27 42.54
CA TYR A 32 -4.59 -16.40 41.18
C TYR A 32 -5.46 -15.67 40.15
N LEU A 33 -6.79 -15.83 40.20
CA LEU A 33 -7.70 -15.17 39.26
C LEU A 33 -7.62 -13.64 39.36
N GLU A 34 -7.56 -13.10 40.57
CA GLU A 34 -7.39 -11.65 40.77
C GLU A 34 -6.00 -11.16 40.33
N ALA A 35 -4.95 -11.96 40.55
CA ALA A 35 -3.61 -11.64 40.04
C ALA A 35 -3.54 -11.67 38.51
N LYS A 36 -4.21 -12.64 37.86
CA LYS A 36 -4.35 -12.75 36.41
C LYS A 36 -5.09 -11.56 35.82
N LYS A 37 -6.20 -11.18 36.43
CA LYS A 37 -6.97 -9.99 36.04
C LYS A 37 -6.14 -8.71 36.10
N GLN A 38 -5.34 -8.54 37.16
CA GLN A 38 -4.41 -7.41 37.26
C GLN A 38 -3.31 -7.45 36.19
N PHE A 39 -2.76 -8.63 35.90
CA PHE A 39 -1.76 -8.80 34.85
C PHE A 39 -2.33 -8.40 33.49
N ASP A 40 -3.51 -8.90 33.12
CA ASP A 40 -4.14 -8.61 31.83
C ASP A 40 -4.49 -7.13 31.68
N ALA A 41 -5.03 -6.50 32.73
CA ALA A 41 -5.32 -5.08 32.74
C ALA A 41 -4.06 -4.22 32.57
N LYS A 42 -2.98 -4.55 33.29
CA LYS A 42 -1.70 -3.83 33.20
C LYS A 42 -1.01 -4.08 31.85
N LYS A 43 -1.08 -5.30 31.32
CA LYS A 43 -0.57 -5.63 29.98
C LYS A 43 -1.27 -4.81 28.91
N ALA A 44 -2.62 -4.74 28.95
CA ALA A 44 -3.40 -3.93 28.02
C ALA A 44 -3.05 -2.43 28.12
N ALA A 45 -2.85 -1.91 29.33
CA ALA A 45 -2.44 -0.51 29.54
C ALA A 45 -1.01 -0.20 29.01
N ILE A 46 -0.08 -1.17 29.09
CA ILE A 46 1.26 -1.03 28.50
C ILE A 46 1.18 -1.10 26.97
N GLU A 47 0.35 -1.99 26.42
CA GLU A 47 0.18 -2.12 24.98
C GLU A 47 -0.49 -0.89 24.36
N SER A 48 -1.44 -0.25 25.07
CA SER A 48 -2.10 0.99 24.65
C SER A 48 -1.25 2.25 24.84
N GLY A 49 -0.09 2.15 25.49
CA GLY A 49 0.84 3.27 25.69
C GLY A 49 0.48 4.21 26.84
N GLN A 50 -0.47 3.86 27.71
CA GLN A 50 -0.94 4.69 28.83
C GLN A 50 -0.09 4.57 30.11
N THR A 51 1.11 4.00 30.05
CA THR A 51 1.84 3.64 31.28
C THR A 51 2.51 4.78 32.00
N SER A 52 2.12 4.99 33.26
CA SER A 52 2.87 5.67 34.30
C SER A 52 4.06 4.84 34.83
N GLU A 53 5.03 5.52 35.43
CA GLU A 53 6.25 4.91 35.97
C GLU A 53 6.00 4.16 37.29
N GLY A 54 6.77 3.10 37.57
CA GLY A 54 6.79 2.45 38.88
C GLY A 54 5.74 1.36 39.09
N LYS A 55 4.78 1.60 40.00
CA LYS A 55 3.83 0.58 40.55
C LYS A 55 2.86 0.01 39.50
N ASP A 56 2.60 0.76 38.44
CA ASP A 56 1.67 0.37 37.38
C ASP A 56 2.23 -0.70 36.43
N ARG A 57 3.53 -1.01 36.56
CA ARG A 57 4.23 -2.06 35.81
C ARG A 57 4.44 -3.34 36.61
N LYS A 58 3.89 -3.42 37.83
CA LYS A 58 4.06 -4.57 38.73
C LYS A 58 2.71 -5.07 39.20
N ILE A 59 2.57 -6.38 39.38
CA ILE A 59 1.40 -6.93 40.09
C ILE A 59 1.59 -6.63 41.57
N VAL A 60 0.62 -5.94 42.19
CA VAL A 60 0.77 -5.46 43.56
C VAL A 60 0.04 -6.41 44.50
N ALA A 61 0.79 -7.19 45.28
CA ALA A 61 0.23 -8.20 46.18
C ALA A 61 -0.81 -7.65 47.18
N SER A 62 -0.71 -6.39 47.61
CA SER A 62 -1.74 -5.78 48.46
C SER A 62 -3.05 -5.53 47.73
N GLU A 63 -3.01 -5.15 46.45
CA GLU A 63 -4.20 -4.94 45.64
C GLU A 63 -4.89 -6.27 45.31
N VAL A 64 -4.10 -7.31 44.99
CA VAL A 64 -4.63 -8.67 44.78
C VAL A 64 -5.30 -9.21 46.04
N ALA A 65 -4.65 -9.05 47.20
CA ALA A 65 -5.18 -9.50 48.48
C ALA A 65 -6.47 -8.74 48.86
N SER A 66 -6.49 -7.42 48.65
CA SER A 66 -7.67 -6.58 48.86
C SER A 66 -8.84 -6.99 47.97
N ALA A 67 -8.59 -7.21 46.67
CA ALA A 67 -9.62 -7.67 45.72
C ALA A 67 -10.19 -9.04 46.10
N ALA A 68 -9.34 -9.95 46.60
CA ALA A 68 -9.76 -11.26 47.10
C ALA A 68 -10.29 -11.26 48.54
N LYS A 69 -10.44 -10.09 49.18
CA LYS A 69 -10.89 -9.93 50.59
C LYS A 69 -10.07 -10.75 51.60
N CYS A 70 -8.76 -10.82 51.39
CA CYS A 70 -7.84 -11.62 52.18
C CYS A 70 -6.61 -10.82 52.61
N ASP A 71 -5.89 -11.31 53.63
CA ASP A 71 -4.64 -10.69 54.05
C ASP A 71 -3.51 -10.91 53.05
N LYS A 72 -2.69 -9.86 52.84
CA LYS A 72 -1.47 -9.92 52.03
C LYS A 72 -0.51 -11.05 52.44
N SER A 73 -0.55 -11.46 53.71
CA SER A 73 0.29 -12.58 54.21
C SER A 73 0.04 -13.88 53.44
N ASN A 74 -1.15 -14.07 52.88
CA ASN A 74 -1.53 -15.23 52.08
C ASN A 74 -0.88 -15.25 50.69
N ILE A 75 -0.22 -14.17 50.24
CA ILE A 75 0.54 -14.16 48.98
C ILE A 75 2.06 -14.23 49.25
N SER A 76 2.46 -14.40 50.51
CA SER A 76 3.88 -14.47 50.87
C SER A 76 4.51 -15.77 50.37
N LYS A 77 5.81 -15.70 50.04
CA LYS A 77 6.65 -16.84 49.65
C LYS A 77 6.56 -18.01 50.64
N ARG A 78 6.33 -17.74 51.93
CA ARG A 78 6.23 -18.76 52.99
C ARG A 78 4.92 -19.53 52.96
N LYS A 79 3.79 -18.85 52.69
CA LYS A 79 2.46 -19.47 52.73
C LYS A 79 2.05 -20.05 51.37
N ASN A 80 2.34 -19.33 50.28
CA ASN A 80 1.96 -19.71 48.92
C ASN A 80 3.14 -19.46 47.96
N PRO A 81 4.17 -20.33 47.97
CA PRO A 81 5.38 -20.13 47.17
C PRO A 81 5.11 -20.09 45.66
N ASP A 82 4.19 -20.93 45.16
CA ASP A 82 3.92 -21.04 43.73
C ASP A 82 3.20 -19.82 43.17
N LEU A 83 2.18 -19.33 43.88
CA LEU A 83 1.50 -18.08 43.54
C LEU A 83 2.46 -16.89 43.63
N HIS A 84 3.31 -16.86 44.65
CA HIS A 84 4.30 -15.80 44.80
C HIS A 84 5.28 -15.77 43.62
N LYS A 85 5.78 -16.95 43.21
CA LYS A 85 6.66 -17.10 42.05
C LYS A 85 5.95 -16.69 40.75
N TRP A 86 4.71 -17.10 40.56
CA TRP A 86 3.92 -16.70 39.39
C TRP A 86 3.79 -15.18 39.29
N ILE A 87 3.49 -14.51 40.42
CA ILE A 87 3.37 -13.05 40.49
C ILE A 87 4.71 -12.36 40.18
N THR A 88 5.84 -12.89 40.67
CA THR A 88 7.16 -12.32 40.36
C THR A 88 7.52 -12.47 38.89
N ASP A 89 7.35 -13.66 38.33
CA ASP A 89 7.70 -13.96 36.93
C ASP A 89 6.86 -13.09 35.97
N HIS A 90 5.57 -12.95 36.23
CA HIS A 90 4.67 -12.13 35.41
C HIS A 90 4.88 -10.62 35.62
N THR A 91 5.35 -10.21 36.80
CA THR A 91 5.79 -8.83 37.04
C THR A 91 7.05 -8.51 36.22
N GLU A 92 8.02 -9.42 36.14
CA GLU A 92 9.20 -9.25 35.29
C GLU A 92 8.83 -9.17 33.81
N GLN A 93 7.88 -9.98 33.36
CA GLN A 93 7.34 -9.89 31.99
C GLN A 93 6.73 -8.52 31.69
N LEU A 94 5.94 -7.95 32.60
CA LEU A 94 5.36 -6.60 32.43
C LEU A 94 6.46 -5.53 32.36
N ILE A 95 7.51 -5.65 33.18
CA ILE A 95 8.65 -4.72 33.16
C ILE A 95 9.39 -4.80 31.82
N ALA A 96 9.69 -6.01 31.34
CA ALA A 96 10.35 -6.22 30.06
C ALA A 96 9.52 -5.66 28.89
N LEU A 97 8.20 -5.91 28.88
CA LEU A 97 7.29 -5.39 27.86
C LEU A 97 7.29 -3.86 27.84
N ALA A 98 7.26 -3.23 29.02
CA ALA A 98 7.33 -1.77 29.14
C ALA A 98 8.69 -1.20 28.67
N GLN A 99 9.80 -1.90 28.90
CA GLN A 99 11.13 -1.49 28.44
C GLN A 99 11.24 -1.56 26.91
N VAL A 100 10.77 -2.64 26.28
CA VAL A 100 10.76 -2.78 24.82
C VAL A 100 9.92 -1.67 24.18
N LYS A 101 8.75 -1.38 24.74
CA LYS A 101 7.90 -0.28 24.26
C LYS A 101 8.56 1.09 24.44
N ARG A 102 9.24 1.34 25.56
CA ARG A 102 10.02 2.56 25.78
C ARG A 102 11.16 2.71 24.78
N GLN A 103 11.86 1.64 24.44
CA GLN A 103 12.91 1.66 23.42
C GLN A 103 12.33 1.92 22.02
N SER A 104 11.12 1.44 21.73
CA SER A 104 10.44 1.69 20.45
C SER A 104 9.92 3.14 20.29
N THR A 105 9.54 3.81 21.39
CA THR A 105 9.08 5.21 21.36
C THR A 105 10.22 6.21 21.35
N VAL A 106 11.42 5.82 21.80
CA VAL A 106 12.66 6.53 21.50
C VAL A 106 13.09 6.18 20.08
N SER A 107 12.29 6.63 19.10
CA SER A 107 12.79 6.88 17.76
C SER A 107 14.02 7.77 17.93
N ARG A 108 15.22 7.21 17.73
CA ARG A 108 16.48 7.97 17.74
C ARG A 108 16.24 9.23 16.92
N ARG A 109 16.29 10.41 17.56
CA ARG A 109 16.17 11.68 16.83
C ARG A 109 17.21 11.64 15.73
N LYS A 110 16.77 11.70 14.48
CA LYS A 110 17.68 11.68 13.34
C LYS A 110 18.67 12.81 13.51
N THR A 111 19.94 12.52 13.27
CA THR A 111 21.00 13.51 13.35
C THR A 111 20.79 14.55 12.25
N ALA A 112 21.21 15.80 12.45
CA ALA A 112 21.05 16.86 11.44
C ALA A 112 21.64 16.45 10.07
N GLU A 113 22.72 15.66 10.06
CA GLU A 113 23.32 15.11 8.84
C GLU A 113 22.44 14.06 8.16
N GLU A 114 21.79 13.18 8.92
CA GLU A 114 20.86 12.17 8.39
C GLU A 114 19.66 12.85 7.73
N VAL A 115 19.11 13.88 8.39
CA VAL A 115 18.01 14.70 7.84
C VAL A 115 18.45 15.45 6.58
N ARG A 116 19.68 15.98 6.54
CA ARG A 116 20.23 16.63 5.32
C ARG A 116 20.36 15.64 4.16
N LYS A 117 20.87 14.42 4.41
CA LYS A 117 20.98 13.37 3.40
C LYS A 117 19.60 12.96 2.87
N GLU A 118 18.63 12.73 3.74
CA GLU A 118 17.26 12.41 3.34
C GLU A 118 16.61 13.54 2.53
N ASN A 119 16.77 14.79 2.96
CA ASN A 119 16.29 15.95 2.20
C ASN A 119 16.93 16.04 0.82
N GLN A 120 18.21 15.71 0.69
CA GLN A 120 18.90 15.71 -0.60
C GLN A 120 18.38 14.58 -1.51
N LEU A 121 18.13 13.40 -0.96
CA LEU A 121 17.51 12.29 -1.70
C LEU A 121 16.11 12.65 -2.17
N ILE A 122 15.26 13.21 -1.29
CA ILE A 122 13.91 13.65 -1.64
C ILE A 122 13.94 14.74 -2.72
N LYS A 123 14.85 15.72 -2.60
CA LYS A 123 15.01 16.75 -3.64
C LYS A 123 15.42 16.16 -4.99
N ASN A 124 16.29 15.15 -5.00
CA ASN A 124 16.68 14.47 -6.22
C ASN A 124 15.52 13.69 -6.81
N GLN A 125 14.74 12.99 -5.98
CA GLN A 125 13.55 12.26 -6.42
C GLN A 125 12.51 13.20 -7.05
N ILE A 126 12.23 14.34 -6.41
CA ILE A 126 11.30 15.33 -6.97
C ILE A 126 11.78 15.83 -8.33
N LYS A 127 13.09 16.00 -8.52
CA LYS A 127 13.65 16.40 -9.82
C LYS A 127 13.47 15.31 -10.88
N THR A 128 13.73 14.05 -10.53
CA THR A 128 13.56 12.92 -11.47
C THR A 128 12.10 12.77 -11.87
N ASP A 129 11.19 12.87 -10.91
CA ASP A 129 9.75 12.72 -11.15
C ASP A 129 9.23 13.86 -12.04
N ARG A 130 9.63 15.11 -11.77
CA ARG A 130 9.30 16.25 -12.65
C ARG A 130 9.82 16.09 -14.07
N ASN A 131 11.05 15.60 -14.22
CA ASN A 131 11.61 15.36 -15.55
C ASN A 131 10.82 14.28 -16.29
N HIS A 132 10.38 13.23 -15.59
CA HIS A 132 9.52 12.20 -16.17
C HIS A 132 8.17 12.78 -16.63
N ASP A 133 7.54 13.60 -15.79
CA ASP A 133 6.29 14.29 -16.15
C ASP A 133 6.46 15.19 -17.38
N TYR A 134 7.56 15.95 -17.46
CA TYR A 134 7.84 16.79 -18.63
C TYR A 134 8.02 15.98 -19.91
N VAL A 135 8.71 14.84 -19.85
CA VAL A 135 8.85 13.93 -20.99
C VAL A 135 7.49 13.40 -21.41
N ALA A 136 6.68 12.91 -20.47
CA ALA A 136 5.35 12.39 -20.77
C ALA A 136 4.43 13.45 -21.41
N ILE A 137 4.47 14.68 -20.91
CA ILE A 137 3.71 15.81 -21.50
C ILE A 137 4.21 16.11 -22.91
N ALA A 138 5.53 16.17 -23.12
CA ALA A 138 6.10 16.44 -24.44
C ALA A 138 5.74 15.35 -25.45
N GLU A 139 5.82 14.09 -25.05
CA GLU A 139 5.41 12.94 -25.87
C GLU A 139 3.92 13.00 -26.23
N ALA A 140 3.05 13.34 -25.27
CA ALA A 140 1.62 13.48 -25.52
C ALA A 140 1.33 14.63 -26.51
N LEU A 141 1.98 15.78 -26.34
CA LEU A 141 1.83 16.93 -27.24
C LEU A 141 2.33 16.61 -28.66
N LEU A 142 3.49 15.98 -28.77
CA LEU A 142 4.04 15.56 -30.06
C LEU A 142 3.16 14.49 -30.72
N GLY A 143 2.65 13.53 -29.94
CA GLY A 143 1.73 12.50 -30.40
C GLY A 143 0.45 13.11 -31.00
N CYS A 144 -0.20 14.03 -30.28
CA CYS A 144 -1.42 14.68 -30.77
C CYS A 144 -1.15 15.48 -32.05
N THR A 145 -0.10 16.32 -32.06
CA THR A 145 0.21 17.17 -33.22
C THR A 145 0.62 16.36 -34.46
N LEU A 146 1.43 15.31 -34.29
CA LEU A 146 1.81 14.42 -35.39
C LEU A 146 0.60 13.66 -35.96
N ILE A 147 -0.27 13.11 -35.10
CA ILE A 147 -1.46 12.37 -35.54
C ILE A 147 -2.42 13.30 -36.29
N GLU A 148 -2.68 14.50 -35.76
CA GLU A 148 -3.52 15.50 -36.42
C GLU A 148 -2.93 15.93 -37.77
N SER A 149 -1.63 16.19 -37.82
CA SER A 149 -0.96 16.57 -39.08
C SER A 149 -1.05 15.47 -40.14
N HIS A 150 -0.83 14.21 -39.75
CA HIS A 150 -0.95 13.06 -40.65
C HIS A 150 -2.38 12.88 -41.15
N LYS A 151 -3.38 13.08 -40.30
CA LYS A 151 -4.79 12.99 -40.68
C LYS A 151 -5.13 14.07 -41.72
N ASN A 152 -4.77 15.33 -41.45
CA ASN A 152 -5.01 16.43 -42.38
C ASN A 152 -4.34 16.20 -43.74
N LEU A 153 -3.07 15.77 -43.74
CA LEU A 153 -2.35 15.43 -44.99
C LEU A 153 -3.01 14.26 -45.72
N SER A 154 -3.49 13.25 -45.01
CA SER A 154 -4.19 12.11 -45.61
C SER A 154 -5.52 12.53 -46.25
N ASP A 155 -6.26 13.42 -45.59
CA ASP A 155 -7.53 13.96 -46.10
C ASP A 155 -7.28 14.81 -47.35
N GLU A 156 -6.30 15.71 -47.33
CA GLU A 156 -5.89 16.52 -48.50
C GLU A 156 -5.45 15.64 -49.68
N LEU A 157 -4.68 14.58 -49.42
CA LEU A 157 -4.25 13.64 -50.46
C LEU A 157 -5.44 12.86 -51.05
N ALA A 158 -6.44 12.54 -50.24
CA ALA A 158 -7.67 11.90 -50.72
C ALA A 158 -8.49 12.84 -51.60
N GLU A 159 -8.63 14.11 -51.22
CA GLU A 159 -9.29 15.15 -52.02
C GLU A 159 -8.58 15.35 -53.36
N LEU A 160 -7.27 15.53 -53.35
CA LEU A 160 -6.47 15.70 -54.57
C LEU A 160 -6.54 14.49 -55.50
N ARG A 161 -6.60 13.26 -54.95
CA ARG A 161 -6.81 12.05 -55.76
C ARG A 161 -8.19 12.03 -56.41
N HIS A 162 -9.22 12.43 -55.67
CA HIS A 162 -10.58 12.50 -56.19
C HIS A 162 -10.70 13.55 -57.30
N GLU A 163 -10.11 14.73 -57.10
CA GLU A 163 -10.08 15.80 -58.10
C GLU A 163 -9.32 15.35 -59.36
N ASN A 164 -8.14 14.74 -59.19
CA ASN A 164 -7.35 14.23 -60.32
C ASN A 164 -8.13 13.19 -61.12
N GLN A 165 -8.84 12.28 -60.45
CA GLN A 165 -9.68 11.29 -61.12
C GLN A 165 -10.87 11.95 -61.85
N THR A 166 -11.48 12.97 -61.26
CA THR A 166 -12.55 13.75 -61.89
C THR A 166 -12.05 14.46 -63.15
N LEU A 167 -10.89 15.11 -63.08
CA LEU A 167 -10.23 15.75 -64.22
C LEU A 167 -9.85 14.73 -65.31
N GLN A 168 -9.35 13.56 -64.93
CA GLN A 168 -9.06 12.48 -65.89
C GLN A 168 -10.32 12.01 -66.62
N ASN A 169 -11.45 11.87 -65.91
CA ASN A 169 -12.73 11.52 -66.51
C ASN A 169 -13.20 12.61 -67.48
N GLN A 170 -13.13 13.89 -67.09
CA GLN A 170 -13.47 15.02 -67.96
C GLN A 170 -12.59 15.06 -69.22
N VAL A 171 -11.29 14.83 -69.09
CA VAL A 171 -10.37 14.74 -70.24
C VAL A 171 -10.74 13.58 -71.15
N ALA A 172 -11.12 12.43 -70.60
CA ALA A 172 -11.57 11.28 -71.39
C ALA A 172 -12.87 11.58 -72.16
N GLU A 173 -13.85 12.22 -71.51
CA GLU A 173 -15.09 12.67 -72.13
C GLU A 173 -14.84 13.67 -73.26
N LEU A 174 -14.03 14.71 -73.01
CA LEU A 174 -13.68 15.72 -74.03
C LEU A 174 -12.91 15.12 -75.21
N ARG A 175 -12.05 14.13 -74.97
CA ARG A 175 -11.38 13.40 -76.05
C ARG A 175 -12.38 12.59 -76.87
N GLU A 176 -13.38 12.00 -76.24
CA GLU A 176 -14.40 11.23 -76.93
C GLU A 176 -15.34 12.12 -77.76
N THR A 177 -15.81 13.23 -77.20
CA THR A 177 -16.64 14.21 -77.93
C THR A 177 -15.87 14.79 -79.13
N ASN A 178 -14.59 15.14 -78.96
CA ASN A 178 -13.74 15.58 -80.07
C ASN A 178 -13.60 14.51 -81.15
N ARG A 179 -13.41 13.23 -80.78
CA ARG A 179 -13.36 12.12 -81.76
C ARG A 179 -14.67 12.00 -82.53
N GLN A 180 -15.81 12.17 -81.87
CA GLN A 180 -17.14 12.14 -82.52
C GLN A 180 -17.35 13.33 -83.45
N LEU A 181 -16.97 14.54 -83.04
CA LEU A 181 -17.06 15.75 -83.86
C LEU A 181 -16.16 15.67 -85.11
N ILE A 182 -14.93 15.17 -84.98
CA ILE A 182 -14.02 14.97 -86.13
C ILE A 182 -14.63 13.95 -87.11
N LYS A 183 -15.23 12.87 -86.60
CA LYS A 183 -15.93 11.89 -87.45
C LYS A 183 -17.10 12.53 -88.19
N SER A 184 -17.93 13.34 -87.53
CA SER A 184 -19.09 13.99 -88.17
C SER A 184 -18.66 15.02 -89.22
N ILE A 185 -17.61 15.80 -88.97
CA ILE A 185 -17.02 16.73 -89.95
C ILE A 185 -16.52 15.98 -91.18
N ASN A 186 -15.79 14.87 -91.00
CA ASN A 186 -15.27 14.06 -92.11
C ASN A 186 -16.38 13.37 -92.93
N ILE A 187 -17.52 13.04 -92.33
CA ILE A 187 -18.68 12.49 -93.04
C ILE A 187 -19.41 13.60 -93.80
N SER A 188 -19.52 14.80 -93.21
CA SER A 188 -20.14 15.97 -93.84
C SER A 188 -19.33 16.46 -95.05
N SER A 189 -17.99 16.52 -94.95
CA SER A 189 -17.12 16.91 -96.06
C SER A 189 -17.19 15.93 -97.24
N LYS A 190 -17.34 14.63 -96.97
CA LYS A 190 -17.59 13.61 -98.01
C LYS A 190 -18.96 13.74 -98.69
N LYS A 191 -19.95 14.37 -98.06
CA LYS A 191 -21.26 14.63 -98.66
C LYS A 191 -21.31 15.93 -99.48
N HIS A 192 -20.29 16.78 -99.42
CA HIS A 192 -20.24 18.07 -100.13
C HIS A 192 -19.03 18.20 -101.08
N GLY A 193 -18.20 17.16 -101.22
CA GLY A 193 -17.15 17.07 -102.23
C GLY A 193 -17.54 16.11 -103.36
N ILE A 194 -18.06 16.67 -104.45
CA ILE A 194 -18.32 16.11 -105.80
C ILE A 194 -19.24 14.89 -105.86
#